data_AF-A0A6A6YWN8-F1
#
_entry.id   AF-A0A6A6YWN8-F1
#
_cell.length_a   1.000
_cell.length_b   1.000
_cell.length_c   1.000
_cell.angle_alpha   90.00
_cell.angle_beta   90.00
_cell.angle_gamma   90.00
#
_symmetry.space_group_name_H-M   'P 1'
#
loop_
_entity.id
_entity.type
_entity.pdbx_description
1 polymer ?
#
loop_
_entity_poly.entity_id
_entity_poly.type
_entity_poly.pdbx_seq_one_letter_code
_entity_poly.pdbx_strand_id
1 'polypeptide(L)'
;MYLAAQGIRGCLKNSHDRIFVVTFIGYLLVGSGSFLFHATLKYPMQLVDELSMIYTTCLMCYATFSHGKSKLYSIILAASLVSLSLFITLYYHYLQDPTFHQNAYALLTATVVFRSMHVMEVNIRPKFKEKAAREVQRATRAGQAEQDRQDERDKDILRQMWTLIACGLSIFIGGFGIWTLDNEFCSTLRAWRRQIGLPWGLLLEGHGWWHIMTGVGAYFYIQWGIWLRHCLNDKQDNYELQWPSVFSLPAVVRQQSSPSNGLVGSAKKDK
;
A
#
# COMPACT_ATOMS: atom_id res chain seq x y z
N MET A 1 -8.04 -10.05 -6.98
CA MET A 1 -9.27 -9.56 -7.66
C MET A 1 -10.26 -8.88 -6.71
N TYR A 2 -10.85 -9.59 -5.74
CA TYR A 2 -11.80 -9.01 -4.79
C TYR A 2 -11.27 -7.75 -4.08
N LEU A 3 -10.06 -7.82 -3.50
CA LEU A 3 -9.42 -6.70 -2.81
C LEU A 3 -9.20 -5.47 -3.70
N ALA A 4 -8.91 -5.69 -4.99
CA ALA A 4 -8.74 -4.62 -5.96
C ALA A 4 -10.08 -3.90 -6.21
N ALA A 5 -11.16 -4.66 -6.41
CA ALA A 5 -12.49 -4.10 -6.60
C ALA A 5 -12.97 -3.35 -5.33
N GLN A 6 -12.71 -3.91 -4.15
CA GLN A 6 -12.99 -3.26 -2.87
C GLN A 6 -12.20 -1.95 -2.72
N GLY A 7 -10.90 -1.97 -3.04
CA GLY A 7 -10.02 -0.80 -3.01
C GLY A 7 -10.47 0.31 -3.97
N ILE A 8 -10.83 -0.03 -5.21
CA ILE A 8 -11.37 0.93 -6.19
C ILE A 8 -12.65 1.57 -5.64
N ARG A 9 -13.60 0.76 -5.17
CA ARG A 9 -14.86 1.26 -4.59
C ARG A 9 -14.60 2.15 -3.37
N GLY A 10 -13.66 1.77 -2.51
CA GLY A 10 -13.21 2.56 -1.36
C GLY A 10 -12.64 3.92 -1.76
N CYS A 11 -11.73 3.94 -2.74
CA CYS A 11 -11.15 5.18 -3.28
C CYS A 11 -12.21 6.13 -3.83
N LEU A 12 -13.19 5.62 -4.57
CA LEU A 12 -14.27 6.43 -5.12
C LEU A 12 -15.21 6.94 -4.01
N LYS A 13 -15.65 6.05 -3.12
CA LYS A 13 -16.57 6.40 -2.01
C LYS A 13 -15.98 7.44 -1.07
N ASN A 14 -14.70 7.31 -0.72
CA ASN A 14 -14.04 8.18 0.24
C ASN A 14 -13.33 9.38 -0.41
N SER A 15 -13.40 9.52 -1.74
CA SER A 15 -12.73 10.60 -2.50
C SER A 15 -11.22 10.67 -2.25
N HIS A 16 -10.55 9.52 -2.33
CA HIS A 16 -9.08 9.46 -2.30
C HIS A 16 -8.50 9.96 -3.62
N ASP A 17 -7.22 10.35 -3.60
CA ASP A 17 -6.52 10.84 -4.80
C ASP A 17 -6.58 9.81 -5.94
N ARG A 18 -6.82 10.29 -7.17
CA ARG A 18 -7.04 9.44 -8.36
C ARG A 18 -5.90 8.45 -8.63
N ILE A 19 -4.67 8.79 -8.21
CA ILE A 19 -3.51 7.89 -8.35
C ILE A 19 -3.75 6.53 -7.67
N PHE A 20 -4.48 6.48 -6.56
CA PHE A 20 -4.78 5.22 -5.88
C PHE A 20 -5.84 4.39 -6.61
N VAL A 21 -6.78 5.01 -7.33
CA VAL A 21 -7.67 4.28 -8.25
C VAL A 21 -6.86 3.61 -9.35
N VAL A 22 -5.94 4.36 -9.98
CA VAL A 22 -5.03 3.83 -11.01
C VAL A 22 -4.17 2.70 -10.45
N THR A 23 -3.72 2.83 -9.21
CA THR A 23 -2.91 1.81 -8.53
C THR A 23 -3.71 0.54 -8.28
N PHE A 24 -4.95 0.63 -7.82
CA PHE A 24 -5.79 -0.56 -7.66
C PHE A 24 -6.18 -1.19 -8.99
N ILE A 25 -6.26 -0.43 -10.08
CA ILE A 25 -6.39 -0.98 -11.44
C ILE A 25 -5.12 -1.74 -11.82
N GLY A 26 -3.92 -1.20 -11.57
CA GLY A 26 -2.66 -1.93 -11.77
C GLY A 26 -2.62 -3.22 -10.96
N TYR A 27 -3.00 -3.16 -9.68
CA TYR A 27 -3.12 -4.34 -8.81
C TYR A 27 -4.17 -5.36 -9.31
N LEU A 28 -5.27 -4.90 -9.91
CA LEU A 28 -6.25 -5.77 -10.59
C LEU A 28 -5.65 -6.46 -11.83
N LEU A 29 -4.83 -5.73 -12.60
CA LEU A 29 -4.15 -6.26 -13.78
C LEU A 29 -3.12 -7.33 -13.40
N VAL A 30 -2.34 -7.13 -12.32
CA VAL A 30 -1.44 -8.15 -11.77
C VAL A 30 -2.22 -9.42 -11.42
N GLY A 31 -3.31 -9.29 -10.65
CA GLY A 31 -4.13 -10.44 -10.27
C GLY A 31 -4.78 -11.15 -11.47
N SER A 32 -5.24 -10.40 -12.47
CA SER A 32 -5.82 -10.97 -13.69
C SER A 32 -4.77 -11.66 -14.56
N GLY A 33 -3.62 -11.01 -14.75
CA GLY A 33 -2.49 -11.52 -15.51
C GLY A 33 -2.00 -12.84 -14.93
N SER A 34 -1.79 -12.88 -13.61
CA SER A 34 -1.40 -14.09 -12.91
C SER A 34 -2.41 -15.21 -13.06
N PHE A 35 -3.70 -14.92 -12.89
CA PHE A 35 -4.75 -15.92 -13.11
C PHE A 35 -4.73 -16.49 -14.54
N LEU A 36 -4.62 -15.62 -15.55
CA LEU A 36 -4.57 -16.03 -16.95
C LEU A 36 -3.30 -16.82 -17.28
N PHE A 37 -2.16 -16.43 -16.72
CA PHE A 37 -0.92 -17.18 -16.86
C PHE A 37 -1.05 -18.57 -16.25
N HIS A 38 -1.50 -18.69 -15.00
CA HIS A 38 -1.64 -20.00 -14.36
C HIS A 38 -2.74 -20.88 -14.98
N ALA A 39 -3.76 -20.29 -15.60
CA ALA A 39 -4.77 -21.03 -16.34
C ALA A 39 -4.28 -21.54 -17.71
N THR A 40 -3.28 -20.90 -18.32
CA THR A 40 -2.88 -21.18 -19.71
C THR A 40 -1.45 -21.65 -19.91
N LEU A 41 -0.54 -21.28 -19.00
CA LEU A 41 0.91 -21.45 -19.05
C LEU A 41 1.54 -20.92 -20.36
N LYS A 42 0.94 -19.87 -20.95
CA LYS A 42 1.40 -19.27 -22.19
C LYS A 42 2.31 -18.08 -21.93
N TYR A 43 3.42 -18.02 -22.65
CA TYR A 43 4.42 -16.95 -22.54
C TYR A 43 3.83 -15.53 -22.64
N PRO A 44 2.90 -15.20 -23.56
CA PRO A 44 2.27 -13.88 -23.56
C PRO A 44 1.53 -13.54 -22.25
N MET A 45 0.90 -14.51 -21.59
CA MET A 45 0.23 -14.27 -20.31
C MET A 45 1.23 -14.18 -19.17
N GLN A 46 2.38 -14.88 -19.25
CA GLN A 46 3.50 -14.71 -18.33
C GLN A 46 4.00 -13.26 -18.35
N LEU A 47 4.18 -12.68 -19.54
CA LEU A 47 4.55 -11.26 -19.68
C LEU A 47 3.51 -10.33 -19.06
N VAL A 48 2.22 -10.61 -19.22
CA VAL A 48 1.15 -9.80 -18.59
C VAL A 48 1.22 -9.90 -17.07
N ASP A 49 1.40 -11.09 -16.51
CA ASP A 49 1.58 -11.29 -15.06
C ASP A 49 2.78 -10.49 -14.55
N GLU A 50 3.98 -10.82 -15.04
CA GLU A 50 5.23 -10.31 -14.49
C GLU A 50 5.44 -8.82 -14.79
N LEU A 51 5.20 -8.35 -16.01
CA LEU A 51 5.47 -6.94 -16.35
C LEU A 51 4.45 -5.99 -15.70
N SER A 52 3.21 -6.43 -15.48
CA SER A 52 2.23 -5.59 -14.78
C SER A 52 2.64 -5.28 -13.34
N MET A 53 3.44 -6.14 -12.71
CA MET A 53 4.04 -5.88 -11.40
C MET A 53 5.01 -4.69 -11.47
N ILE A 54 5.89 -4.67 -12.48
CA ILE A 54 6.85 -3.56 -12.70
C ILE A 54 6.10 -2.25 -12.93
N TYR A 55 5.09 -2.24 -13.81
CA TYR A 55 4.33 -1.03 -14.13
C TYR A 55 3.58 -0.49 -12.92
N THR A 56 2.97 -1.38 -12.12
CA THR A 56 2.26 -0.99 -10.90
C THR A 56 3.22 -0.41 -9.86
N THR A 57 4.41 -0.98 -9.69
CA THR A 57 5.43 -0.41 -8.79
C THR A 57 5.95 0.93 -9.31
N CYS A 58 6.13 1.12 -10.62
CA CYS A 58 6.48 2.41 -11.21
C CYS A 58 5.42 3.48 -10.93
N LEU A 59 4.12 3.15 -10.98
CA LEU A 59 3.04 4.07 -10.59
C LEU A 59 3.16 4.47 -9.11
N MET A 60 3.55 3.54 -8.24
CA MET A 60 3.80 3.82 -6.83
C MET A 60 5.05 4.68 -6.61
N CYS A 61 6.13 4.44 -7.35
CA CYS A 61 7.30 5.31 -7.38
C CYS A 61 6.89 6.73 -7.77
N TYR A 62 6.13 6.88 -8.86
CA TYR A 62 5.63 8.18 -9.28
C TYR A 62 4.81 8.84 -8.17
N ALA A 63 3.85 8.13 -7.57
CA ALA A 63 3.02 8.65 -6.50
C ALA A 63 3.86 9.19 -5.32
N THR A 64 4.82 8.41 -4.84
CA THR A 64 5.64 8.77 -3.68
C THR A 64 6.66 9.87 -3.98
N PHE A 65 7.37 9.78 -5.11
CA PHE A 65 8.48 10.69 -5.41
C PHE A 65 8.01 12.04 -5.99
N SER A 66 6.85 12.10 -6.67
CA SER A 66 6.30 13.35 -7.22
C SER A 66 5.56 14.22 -6.19
N HIS A 67 5.21 13.66 -5.02
CA HIS A 67 4.44 14.41 -4.01
C HIS A 67 5.19 15.65 -3.52
N GLY A 68 4.50 16.79 -3.54
CA GLY A 68 5.06 18.08 -3.13
C GLY A 68 6.17 18.62 -4.04
N LYS A 69 6.37 18.04 -5.24
CA LYS A 69 7.41 18.47 -6.18
C LYS A 69 6.83 19.32 -7.33
N SER A 70 7.71 20.03 -8.03
CA SER A 70 7.33 20.86 -9.17
C SER A 70 6.76 20.02 -10.33
N LYS A 71 5.97 20.67 -11.19
CA LYS A 71 5.42 20.02 -12.40
C LYS A 71 6.54 19.46 -13.29
N LEU A 72 7.63 20.22 -13.46
CA LEU A 72 8.78 19.81 -14.26
C LEU A 72 9.44 18.55 -13.67
N TYR A 73 9.70 18.52 -12.37
CA TYR A 73 10.25 17.34 -11.70
C TYR A 73 9.35 16.12 -11.90
N SER A 74 8.04 16.30 -11.74
CA SER A 74 7.06 15.23 -11.90
C SER A 74 7.03 14.69 -13.34
N ILE A 75 7.10 15.56 -14.35
CA ILE A 75 7.16 15.16 -15.76
C ILE A 75 8.45 14.39 -16.05
N ILE A 76 9.60 14.88 -15.59
CA ILE A 76 10.89 14.20 -15.76
C ILE A 76 10.85 12.82 -15.11
N LEU A 77 10.38 12.74 -13.86
CA LEU A 77 10.24 11.47 -13.15
C LEU A 77 9.33 10.49 -13.90
N ALA A 78 8.18 10.96 -14.40
CA ALA A 78 7.27 10.13 -15.18
C ALA A 78 7.95 9.59 -16.46
N ALA A 79 8.65 10.46 -17.20
CA ALA A 79 9.40 10.07 -18.39
C ALA A 79 10.50 9.04 -18.07
N SER A 80 11.25 9.25 -16.98
CA SER A 80 12.28 8.30 -16.52
C SER A 80 11.69 6.95 -16.13
N LEU A 81 10.55 6.92 -15.41
CA LEU A 81 9.90 5.67 -15.01
C LEU A 81 9.30 4.91 -16.20
N VAL A 82 8.75 5.62 -17.19
CA VAL A 82 8.30 5.03 -18.45
C VAL A 82 9.48 4.44 -19.22
N SER A 83 10.59 5.19 -19.35
CA SER A 83 11.80 4.71 -19.99
C SER A 83 12.37 3.47 -19.30
N LEU A 84 12.44 3.48 -17.96
CA LEU A 84 12.87 2.33 -17.16
C LEU A 84 11.95 1.12 -17.38
N SER A 85 10.63 1.32 -17.38
CA SER A 85 9.66 0.24 -17.59
C SER A 85 9.79 -0.38 -18.99
N LEU A 86 9.97 0.45 -20.02
CA LEU A 86 10.21 0.00 -21.39
C LEU A 86 11.54 -0.76 -21.50
N PHE A 87 12.61 -0.27 -20.88
CA PHE A 87 13.90 -0.95 -20.85
C PHE A 87 13.77 -2.34 -20.20
N ILE A 88 13.20 -2.42 -18.99
CA ILE A 88 12.99 -3.70 -18.29
C ILE A 88 12.17 -4.64 -19.16
N THR A 89 11.11 -4.15 -19.79
CA THR A 89 10.23 -4.96 -20.65
C THR A 89 10.96 -5.54 -21.85
N LEU A 90 11.63 -4.69 -22.63
CA LEU A 90 12.32 -5.11 -23.84
C LEU A 90 13.49 -6.04 -23.53
N TYR A 91 14.25 -5.71 -22.48
CA TYR A 91 15.39 -6.52 -22.07
C TYR A 91 14.95 -7.86 -21.46
N TYR A 92 13.87 -7.88 -20.68
CA TYR A 92 13.29 -9.11 -20.16
C TYR A 92 12.74 -10.00 -21.28
N HIS A 93 12.06 -9.41 -22.27
CA HIS A 93 11.57 -10.15 -23.43
C HIS A 93 12.73 -10.74 -24.25
N TYR A 94 13.84 -10.03 -24.37
CA TYR A 94 15.05 -10.51 -25.04
C TYR A 94 15.77 -11.63 -24.27
N LEU A 95 16.01 -11.44 -22.96
CA LEU A 95 16.73 -12.41 -22.13
C LEU A 95 15.92 -13.67 -21.83
N GLN A 96 14.61 -13.52 -21.63
CA GLN A 96 13.69 -14.59 -21.19
C GLN A 96 14.13 -15.30 -19.89
N ASP A 97 14.93 -14.64 -19.06
CA ASP A 97 15.38 -15.14 -17.75
C ASP A 97 14.54 -14.49 -16.62
N PRO A 98 13.68 -15.26 -15.93
CA PRO A 98 12.82 -14.73 -14.86
C PRO A 98 13.61 -14.11 -13.70
N THR A 99 14.88 -14.51 -13.50
CA THR A 99 15.76 -13.96 -12.45
C THR A 99 16.00 -12.46 -12.66
N PHE A 100 16.10 -12.01 -13.91
CA PHE A 100 16.25 -10.58 -14.21
C PHE A 100 15.03 -9.78 -13.74
N HIS A 101 13.82 -10.27 -14.07
CA HIS A 101 12.58 -9.63 -13.64
C HIS A 101 12.46 -9.58 -12.12
N GLN A 102 12.73 -10.71 -11.44
CA GLN A 102 12.65 -10.82 -9.99
C GLN A 102 13.56 -9.78 -9.30
N ASN A 103 14.81 -9.67 -9.75
CA ASN A 103 15.77 -8.70 -9.20
C ASN A 103 15.34 -7.26 -9.45
N ALA A 104 14.87 -6.95 -10.67
CA ALA A 104 14.39 -5.60 -11.01
C ALA A 104 13.17 -5.22 -10.16
N TYR A 105 12.21 -6.13 -10.01
CA TYR A 105 11.02 -5.94 -9.19
C TYR A 105 11.37 -5.76 -7.71
N ALA A 106 12.26 -6.59 -7.17
CA ALA A 106 12.71 -6.51 -5.77
C ALA A 106 13.39 -5.17 -5.47
N LEU A 107 14.32 -4.73 -6.34
CA LEU A 107 15.02 -3.46 -6.16
C LEU A 107 14.06 -2.26 -6.23
N LEU A 108 13.16 -2.24 -7.21
CA LEU A 108 12.19 -1.17 -7.37
C LEU A 108 11.23 -1.09 -6.17
N THR A 109 10.76 -2.25 -5.72
CA THR A 109 9.85 -2.36 -4.56
C THR A 109 10.55 -1.93 -3.26
N ALA A 110 11.78 -2.38 -3.01
CA ALA A 110 12.56 -1.95 -1.87
C ALA A 110 12.75 -0.42 -1.87
N THR A 111 13.12 0.14 -3.03
CA THR A 111 13.33 1.58 -3.19
C THR A 111 12.09 2.39 -2.81
N VAL A 112 10.92 2.03 -3.33
CA VAL A 112 9.67 2.77 -3.04
C VAL A 112 9.20 2.58 -1.60
N VAL A 113 9.37 1.39 -1.03
CA VAL A 113 9.00 1.10 0.36
C VAL A 113 9.87 1.89 1.33
N PHE A 114 11.21 1.82 1.20
CA PHE A 114 12.12 2.56 2.07
C PHE A 114 11.96 4.07 1.91
N ARG A 115 11.75 4.56 0.68
CA ARG A 115 11.42 5.96 0.44
C ARG A 115 10.16 6.35 1.19
N SER A 116 9.09 5.57 1.09
CA SER A 116 7.80 5.86 1.72
C SER A 116 7.88 5.84 3.26
N MET A 117 8.65 4.91 3.83
CA MET A 117 8.96 4.88 5.27
C MET A 117 9.71 6.13 5.70
N HIS A 118 10.71 6.55 4.91
CA HIS A 118 11.46 7.78 5.19
C HIS A 118 10.57 9.03 5.11
N VAL A 119 9.70 9.15 4.09
CA VAL A 119 8.71 10.23 4.00
C VAL A 119 7.83 10.27 5.25
N MET A 120 7.27 9.13 5.63
CA MET A 120 6.40 8.99 6.80
C MET A 120 7.10 9.49 8.07
N GLU A 121 8.30 8.98 8.34
CA GLU A 121 9.07 9.31 9.54
C GLU A 121 9.43 10.79 9.61
N VAL A 122 9.92 11.37 8.51
CA VAL A 122 10.36 12.78 8.51
C VAL A 122 9.19 13.76 8.61
N ASN A 123 8.05 13.46 7.98
CA ASN A 123 6.95 14.43 7.90
C ASN A 123 5.94 14.29 9.05
N ILE A 124 5.72 13.09 9.59
CA ILE A 124 4.70 12.86 10.62
C ILE A 124 5.30 12.93 12.02
N ARG A 125 6.55 12.47 12.23
CA ARG A 125 7.11 12.42 13.58
C ARG A 125 7.24 13.82 14.17
N PRO A 126 6.63 14.08 15.35
CA PRO A 126 6.74 15.35 16.05
C PRO A 126 8.18 15.85 16.14
N LYS A 127 9.15 14.98 16.45
CA LYS A 127 10.57 15.35 16.61
C LYS A 127 11.16 16.16 15.45
N PHE A 128 10.71 15.94 14.21
CA PHE A 128 11.25 16.59 13.01
C PHE A 128 10.48 17.84 12.59
N LYS A 129 9.35 18.17 13.24
CA LYS A 129 8.62 19.40 12.96
C LYS A 129 9.38 20.63 13.47
N GLU A 130 9.34 21.70 12.66
CA GLU A 130 10.16 22.90 12.82
C GLU A 130 10.00 23.55 14.21
N LYS A 131 11.12 23.80 14.87
CA LYS A 131 11.19 24.29 16.25
C LYS A 131 10.59 25.70 16.41
N ALA A 132 10.79 26.57 15.41
CA ALA A 132 10.33 27.96 15.45
C ALA A 132 8.80 28.08 15.49
N ALA A 133 8.07 27.32 14.67
CA ALA A 133 6.60 27.32 14.67
C ALA A 133 6.01 26.84 16.01
N ARG A 134 6.70 25.90 16.66
CA ARG A 134 6.31 25.32 17.96
C ARG A 134 6.52 26.26 19.13
N GLU A 135 7.60 27.04 19.11
CA GLU A 135 7.86 28.05 20.15
C GLU A 135 6.79 29.13 20.14
N VAL A 136 6.32 29.55 18.96
CA VAL A 136 5.23 30.53 18.81
C VAL A 136 3.89 29.96 19.30
N GLN A 137 3.51 28.74 18.90
CA GLN A 137 2.27 28.12 19.37
C GLN A 137 2.28 27.83 20.88
N ARG A 138 3.42 27.42 21.44
CA ARG A 138 3.57 27.19 22.90
C ARG A 138 3.58 28.45 23.75
N ALA A 139 3.60 29.64 23.17
CA ALA A 139 3.56 30.88 23.93
C ALA A 139 2.23 31.08 24.69
N THR A 140 1.15 30.40 24.27
CA THR A 140 -0.17 30.47 24.92
C THR A 140 -0.58 29.11 25.50
N ARG A 141 -1.36 29.09 26.60
CA ARG A 141 -1.90 27.84 27.16
C ARG A 141 -2.78 27.07 26.17
N ALA A 142 -3.58 27.79 25.36
CA ALA A 142 -4.43 27.18 24.34
C ALA A 142 -3.58 26.54 23.22
N GLY A 143 -2.52 27.21 22.77
CA GLY A 143 -1.61 26.67 21.77
C GLY A 143 -0.75 25.51 22.29
N GLN A 144 -0.38 25.51 23.58
CA GLN A 144 0.23 24.35 24.22
C GLN A 144 -0.69 23.12 24.18
N ALA A 145 -1.95 23.28 24.61
CA ALA A 145 -2.92 22.18 24.60
C ALA A 145 -3.20 21.63 23.19
N GLU A 146 -3.30 22.51 22.19
CA GLU A 146 -3.50 22.09 20.79
C GLU A 146 -2.27 21.37 20.22
N GLN A 147 -1.06 21.84 20.52
CA GLN A 147 0.15 21.18 20.06
C GLN A 147 0.34 19.81 20.72
N ASP A 148 0.07 19.68 22.02
CA ASP A 148 0.14 18.39 22.71
C ASP A 148 -0.92 17.41 22.14
N ARG A 149 -2.12 17.89 21.78
CA ARG A 149 -3.13 17.11 21.06
C ARG A 149 -2.62 16.60 19.70
N GLN A 150 -1.99 17.48 18.92
CA GLN A 150 -1.43 17.12 17.61
C GLN A 150 -0.26 16.12 17.73
N ASP A 151 0.63 16.33 18.69
CA ASP A 151 1.78 15.46 18.92
C ASP A 151 1.33 14.05 19.36
N GLU A 152 0.30 13.94 20.22
CA GLU A 152 -0.29 12.64 20.59
C GLU A 152 -0.98 11.95 19.40
N ARG A 153 -1.76 12.70 18.61
CA ARG A 153 -2.38 12.18 17.39
C ARG A 153 -1.32 11.65 16.41
N ASP A 154 -0.27 12.42 16.16
CA ASP A 154 0.77 12.05 15.19
C ASP A 154 1.58 10.82 15.66
N LYS A 155 1.79 10.66 16.97
CA LYS A 155 2.37 9.44 17.55
C LYS A 155 1.46 8.23 17.34
N ASP A 156 0.15 8.38 17.52
CA ASP A 156 -0.81 7.31 17.31
C ASP A 156 -0.89 6.90 15.83
N ILE A 157 -0.94 7.89 14.92
CA ILE A 157 -0.85 7.68 13.47
C ILE A 157 0.40 6.87 13.11
N LEU A 158 1.57 7.26 13.64
CA LEU A 158 2.82 6.54 13.39
C LEU A 158 2.77 5.10 13.91
N ARG A 159 2.22 4.86 15.11
CA ARG A 159 2.05 3.52 15.65
C ARG A 159 1.16 2.67 14.74
N GLN A 160 0.04 3.21 14.28
CA GLN A 160 -0.86 2.53 13.34
C GLN A 160 -0.16 2.22 12.00
N MET A 161 0.56 3.19 11.42
CA MET A 161 1.31 2.99 10.18
C MET A 161 2.42 1.95 10.31
N TRP A 162 3.19 1.96 11.39
CA TRP A 162 4.20 0.93 11.62
C TRP A 162 3.60 -0.46 11.81
N THR A 163 2.43 -0.54 12.43
CA THR A 163 1.69 -1.81 12.55
C THR A 163 1.22 -2.30 11.18
N LEU A 164 0.68 -1.43 10.33
CA LEU A 164 0.33 -1.75 8.94
C LEU A 164 1.54 -2.24 8.14
N ILE A 165 2.68 -1.55 8.25
CA ILE A 165 3.94 -1.90 7.59
C ILE A 165 4.42 -3.27 8.08
N ALA A 166 4.47 -3.49 9.39
CA ALA A 166 4.93 -4.75 9.98
C ALA A 166 4.05 -5.92 9.53
N CYS A 167 2.71 -5.79 9.60
CA CYS A 167 1.79 -6.80 9.13
C CYS A 167 1.92 -7.05 7.62
N GLY A 168 1.88 -5.98 6.81
CA GLY A 168 1.93 -6.09 5.35
C GLY A 168 3.24 -6.70 4.85
N LEU A 169 4.40 -6.24 5.36
CA LEU A 169 5.71 -6.78 5.00
C LEU A 169 5.91 -8.21 5.50
N SER A 170 5.46 -8.54 6.71
CA SER A 170 5.56 -9.91 7.22
C SER A 170 4.77 -10.89 6.37
N ILE A 171 3.56 -10.51 5.94
CA ILE A 171 2.74 -11.32 5.03
C ILE A 171 3.45 -11.44 3.66
N PHE A 172 3.94 -10.34 3.10
CA PHE A 172 4.60 -10.34 1.79
C PHE A 172 5.88 -11.19 1.78
N ILE A 173 6.77 -10.97 2.74
CA ILE A 173 8.04 -11.70 2.90
C ILE A 173 7.77 -13.17 3.29
N GLY A 174 6.76 -13.42 4.14
CA GLY A 174 6.34 -14.78 4.47
C GLY A 174 5.88 -15.55 3.24
N GLY A 175 5.09 -14.91 2.37
CA GLY A 175 4.75 -15.47 1.06
C GLY A 175 6.00 -15.79 0.25
N PHE A 176 6.97 -14.86 0.19
CA PHE A 176 8.20 -15.05 -0.59
C PHE A 176 9.01 -16.23 -0.08
N GLY A 177 9.07 -16.38 1.25
CA GLY A 177 9.67 -17.54 1.89
C GLY A 177 8.98 -18.85 1.48
N ILE A 178 7.64 -18.89 1.48
CA ILE A 178 6.88 -20.06 1.04
C ILE A 178 7.14 -20.39 -0.44
N TRP A 179 7.16 -19.37 -1.30
CA TRP A 179 7.47 -19.54 -2.73
C TRP A 179 8.88 -20.14 -2.93
N THR A 180 9.88 -19.60 -2.22
CA THR A 180 11.26 -20.12 -2.26
C THR A 180 11.31 -21.58 -1.81
N LEU A 181 10.62 -21.94 -0.72
CA LEU A 181 10.54 -23.33 -0.26
C LEU A 181 9.85 -24.24 -1.29
N ASP A 182 8.80 -23.75 -1.97
CA ASP A 182 8.08 -24.51 -3.01
C ASP A 182 8.98 -24.81 -4.21
N ASN A 183 9.86 -23.88 -4.59
CA ASN A 183 10.86 -24.09 -5.64
C ASN A 183 11.94 -25.09 -5.23
N GLU A 184 12.54 -24.92 -4.05
CA GLU A 184 13.65 -25.77 -3.57
C GLU A 184 13.19 -27.21 -3.28
N PHE A 185 12.01 -27.38 -2.67
CA PHE A 185 11.49 -28.70 -2.25
C PHE A 185 10.37 -29.23 -3.17
N CYS A 186 10.32 -28.77 -4.43
CA CYS A 186 9.24 -29.05 -5.38
C CYS A 186 8.94 -30.56 -5.52
N SER A 187 9.96 -31.40 -5.66
CA SER A 187 9.78 -32.85 -5.83
C SER A 187 9.11 -33.50 -4.61
N THR A 188 9.57 -33.13 -3.41
CA THR A 188 9.05 -33.61 -2.12
C THR A 188 7.62 -33.15 -1.89
N LEU A 189 7.35 -31.84 -2.05
CA LEU A 189 6.02 -31.27 -1.83
C LEU A 189 4.99 -31.84 -2.80
N ARG A 190 5.37 -32.05 -4.08
CA ARG A 190 4.50 -32.72 -5.07
C ARG A 190 4.25 -34.19 -4.76
N ALA A 191 5.21 -34.90 -4.17
CA ALA A 191 5.01 -36.28 -3.72
C ALA A 191 4.01 -36.34 -2.55
N TRP A 192 4.22 -35.53 -1.52
CA TRP A 192 3.30 -35.43 -0.37
C TRP A 192 1.90 -35.00 -0.79
N ARG A 193 1.78 -34.03 -1.69
CA ARG A 193 0.49 -33.57 -2.22
C ARG A 193 -0.32 -34.70 -2.87
N ARG A 194 0.35 -35.57 -3.66
CA ARG A 194 -0.29 -36.74 -4.28
C ARG A 194 -0.69 -37.82 -3.28
N GLN A 195 0.07 -37.98 -2.20
CA GLN A 195 -0.25 -38.94 -1.14
C GLN A 195 -1.41 -38.47 -0.25
N ILE A 196 -1.44 -37.18 0.10
CA ILE A 196 -2.46 -36.61 0.97
C ILE A 196 -3.81 -36.46 0.24
N GLY A 197 -3.80 -36.10 -1.04
CA GLY A 197 -5.02 -35.92 -1.82
C GLY A 197 -5.87 -34.72 -1.39
N LEU A 198 -7.04 -34.54 -2.01
CA LEU A 198 -7.94 -33.42 -1.69
C LEU A 198 -8.80 -33.71 -0.44
N PRO A 199 -9.17 -32.67 0.33
CA PRO A 199 -8.86 -31.24 0.13
C PRO A 199 -7.49 -30.80 0.69
N TRP A 200 -6.87 -31.61 1.55
CA TRP A 200 -5.70 -31.22 2.35
C TRP A 200 -4.42 -30.98 1.53
N GLY A 201 -4.31 -31.57 0.34
CA GLY A 201 -3.23 -31.32 -0.61
C GLY A 201 -3.14 -29.86 -1.07
N LEU A 202 -4.24 -29.10 -1.00
CA LEU A 202 -4.24 -27.66 -1.30
C LEU A 202 -3.33 -26.87 -0.34
N LEU A 203 -3.13 -27.35 0.90
CA LEU A 203 -2.25 -26.68 1.86
C LEU A 203 -0.78 -26.74 1.43
N LEU A 204 -0.41 -27.69 0.56
CA LEU A 204 0.94 -27.86 0.03
C LEU A 204 1.17 -27.13 -1.31
N GLU A 205 0.19 -26.35 -1.79
CA GLU A 205 0.36 -25.50 -2.98
C GLU A 205 1.05 -24.19 -2.60
N GLY A 206 2.37 -24.25 -2.35
CA GLY A 206 3.15 -23.11 -1.87
C GLY A 206 3.08 -21.89 -2.79
N HIS A 207 3.21 -22.10 -4.10
CA HIS A 207 3.03 -21.05 -5.12
C HIS A 207 1.63 -20.42 -5.08
N GLY A 208 0.59 -21.19 -4.74
CA GLY A 208 -0.77 -20.65 -4.54
C GLY A 208 -0.86 -19.72 -3.33
N TRP A 209 -0.27 -20.12 -2.21
CA TRP A 209 -0.20 -19.29 -0.99
C TRP A 209 0.62 -18.01 -1.20
N TRP A 210 1.69 -18.07 -1.97
CA TRP A 210 2.47 -16.90 -2.38
C TRP A 210 1.62 -15.81 -3.01
N HIS A 211 0.75 -16.15 -3.96
CA HIS A 211 -0.14 -15.16 -4.60
C HIS A 211 -1.15 -14.54 -3.62
N ILE A 212 -1.70 -15.34 -2.71
CA ILE A 212 -2.63 -14.84 -1.69
C ILE A 212 -1.91 -13.88 -0.75
N MET A 213 -0.74 -14.29 -0.23
CA MET A 213 0.01 -13.52 0.75
C MET A 213 0.58 -12.23 0.16
N THR A 214 1.24 -12.28 -1.00
CA THR A 214 1.73 -11.06 -1.65
C THR A 214 0.61 -10.15 -2.10
N GLY A 215 -0.50 -10.72 -2.57
CA GLY A 215 -1.71 -9.98 -2.88
C GLY A 215 -2.21 -9.19 -1.67
N VAL A 216 -2.31 -9.82 -0.50
CA VAL A 216 -2.72 -9.16 0.75
C VAL A 216 -1.66 -8.14 1.21
N GLY A 217 -0.38 -8.48 1.18
CA GLY A 217 0.71 -7.56 1.54
C GLY A 217 0.73 -6.29 0.67
N ALA A 218 0.50 -6.44 -0.63
CA ALA A 218 0.37 -5.32 -1.56
C ALA A 218 -0.88 -4.46 -1.26
N TYR A 219 -2.00 -5.07 -0.90
CA TYR A 219 -3.19 -4.34 -0.46
C TYR A 219 -2.91 -3.49 0.80
N PHE A 220 -2.22 -4.08 1.79
CA PHE A 220 -1.77 -3.36 2.99
C PHE A 220 -0.87 -2.17 2.64
N TYR A 221 0.08 -2.37 1.72
CA TYR A 221 0.95 -1.31 1.23
C TYR A 221 0.18 -0.17 0.56
N ILE A 222 -0.78 -0.47 -0.32
CA ILE A 222 -1.60 0.56 -0.97
C ILE A 222 -2.43 1.30 0.08
N GLN A 223 -3.01 0.59 1.05
CA GLN A 223 -3.82 1.21 2.09
C GLN A 223 -3.00 2.11 3.02
N TRP A 224 -1.79 1.68 3.37
CA TRP A 224 -0.80 2.52 4.06
C TRP A 224 -0.43 3.75 3.22
N GLY A 225 -0.20 3.60 1.91
CA GLY A 225 0.08 4.72 1.01
C GLY A 225 -1.05 5.75 0.95
N ILE A 226 -2.31 5.31 0.97
CA ILE A 226 -3.49 6.19 1.07
C ILE A 226 -3.47 6.95 2.40
N TRP A 227 -3.22 6.25 3.51
CA TRP A 227 -3.18 6.88 4.83
C TRP A 227 -2.07 7.92 4.94
N LEU A 228 -0.88 7.56 4.44
CA LEU A 228 0.27 8.45 4.34
C LEU A 228 -0.05 9.68 3.49
N ARG A 229 -0.73 9.53 2.34
CA ARG A 229 -1.11 10.67 1.49
C ARG A 229 -1.99 11.68 2.23
N HIS A 230 -2.98 11.23 2.98
CA HIS A 230 -3.85 12.14 3.72
C HIS A 230 -3.09 12.87 4.82
N CYS A 231 -2.19 12.18 5.54
CA CYS A 231 -1.34 12.81 6.54
C CYS A 231 -0.39 13.85 5.93
N LEU A 232 0.18 13.57 4.76
CA LEU A 232 1.06 14.50 4.04
C LEU A 232 0.32 15.70 3.41
N ASN A 233 -1.00 15.62 3.31
CA ASN A 233 -1.86 16.69 2.79
C ASN A 233 -2.60 17.43 3.91
N ASP A 234 -2.20 17.23 5.18
CA ASP A 234 -2.84 17.79 6.38
C ASP A 234 -4.34 17.47 6.50
N LYS A 235 -4.75 16.29 6.02
CA LYS A 235 -6.14 15.81 6.01
C LYS A 235 -6.40 14.68 7.02
N GLN A 236 -5.43 14.36 7.88
CA GLN A 236 -5.53 13.28 8.86
C GLN A 236 -6.70 13.41 9.85
N ASP A 237 -7.24 14.61 10.08
CA ASP A 237 -8.44 14.80 10.93
C ASP A 237 -9.75 14.48 10.20
N ASN A 238 -9.75 14.41 8.87
CA ASN A 238 -10.95 14.16 8.06
C ASN A 238 -11.11 12.68 7.69
N TYR A 239 -10.13 11.86 8.04
CA TYR A 239 -10.05 10.45 7.64
C TYR A 239 -9.60 9.62 8.84
N GLU A 240 -9.99 8.35 8.85
CA GLU A 240 -9.59 7.41 9.88
C GLU A 240 -9.18 6.08 9.23
N LEU A 241 -8.24 5.39 9.87
CA LEU A 241 -7.91 4.01 9.52
C LEU A 241 -8.86 3.06 10.26
N GLN A 242 -9.84 2.50 9.55
CA GLN A 242 -10.68 1.43 10.07
C GLN A 242 -9.93 0.10 9.98
N TRP A 243 -9.40 -0.33 11.11
CA TRP A 243 -8.70 -1.60 11.23
C TRP A 243 -8.82 -2.16 12.65
N PRO A 244 -9.97 -2.79 13.00
CA PRO A 244 -10.27 -3.20 14.37
C PRO A 244 -9.38 -4.34 14.89
N SER A 245 -8.77 -5.12 13.99
CA SER A 245 -7.90 -6.24 14.35
C SER A 245 -6.90 -6.53 13.23
N VAL A 246 -5.72 -7.05 13.58
CA VAL A 246 -4.68 -7.50 12.64
C VAL A 246 -5.17 -8.60 11.68
N PHE A 247 -6.26 -9.30 12.02
CA PHE A 247 -6.89 -10.31 11.18
C PHE A 247 -7.93 -9.75 10.20
N SER A 248 -8.27 -8.47 10.32
CA SER A 248 -9.18 -7.78 9.41
C SER A 248 -8.41 -7.02 8.33
N LEU A 249 -9.09 -6.68 7.23
CA LEU A 249 -8.50 -5.86 6.17
C LEU A 249 -8.58 -4.38 6.57
N PRO A 250 -7.46 -3.64 6.51
CA PRO A 250 -7.49 -2.21 6.78
C PRO A 250 -8.23 -1.46 5.67
N ALA A 251 -8.92 -0.39 6.05
CA ALA A 251 -9.53 0.55 5.12
C ALA A 251 -9.39 1.99 5.65
N VAL A 252 -8.89 2.91 4.83
CA VAL A 252 -8.96 4.34 5.16
C VAL A 252 -10.32 4.85 4.69
N VAL A 253 -11.05 5.47 5.61
CA VAL A 253 -12.37 6.01 5.32
C VAL A 253 -12.44 7.48 5.70
N ARG A 254 -13.34 8.21 5.04
CA ARG A 254 -13.63 9.59 5.44
C ARG A 254 -14.46 9.57 6.72
N GLN A 255 -14.08 10.36 7.71
CA GLN A 255 -14.86 10.52 8.93
C GLN A 255 -16.20 11.18 8.58
N GLN A 256 -17.31 10.58 9.02
CA GLN A 256 -18.61 11.24 8.93
C GLN A 256 -18.65 12.30 10.03
N SER A 257 -18.87 13.55 9.67
CA SER A 257 -19.14 14.62 10.61
C SER A 257 -20.31 14.20 11.51
N SER A 258 -20.05 13.89 12.78
CA SER A 258 -21.14 13.81 13.76
C SER A 258 -21.83 15.17 13.76
N PRO A 259 -23.17 15.24 13.63
CA PRO A 259 -23.88 16.49 13.88
C PRO A 259 -23.55 16.87 15.32
N SER A 260 -22.90 18.03 15.49
CA SER A 260 -22.73 18.63 16.79
C SER A 260 -24.12 18.72 17.43
N ASN A 261 -24.31 18.06 18.57
CA ASN A 261 -25.47 18.30 19.42
C ASN A 261 -25.39 19.76 19.88
N GLY A 262 -25.95 20.64 19.05
CA GLY A 262 -26.23 22.02 19.41
C GLY A 262 -27.19 21.99 20.59
N LEU A 263 -26.67 22.38 21.75
CA LEU A 263 -27.42 22.79 22.91
C LEU A 263 -28.57 23.70 22.47
N VAL A 264 -29.79 23.16 22.39
CA VAL A 264 -30.99 23.98 22.31
C VAL A 264 -31.16 24.60 23.69
N GLY A 265 -30.77 25.87 23.77
CA GLY A 265 -30.99 26.71 24.92
C GLY A 265 -32.46 26.73 25.31
N SER A 266 -32.68 26.53 26.60
CA SER A 266 -33.95 26.72 27.29
C SER A 266 -34.54 28.10 26.95
N ALA A 267 -35.62 28.11 26.17
CA ALA A 267 -36.50 29.27 26.06
C ALA A 267 -37.66 29.10 27.04
N LYS A 268 -37.51 29.71 28.23
CA LYS A 268 -38.65 30.08 29.08
C LYS A 268 -39.69 30.80 28.23
N LYS A 269 -40.94 30.34 28.28
CA LYS A 269 -42.10 31.16 27.94
C LYS A 269 -42.86 31.43 29.23
N ASP A 270 -42.76 32.68 29.68
CA ASP A 270 -43.75 33.32 30.54
C ASP A 270 -45.03 33.50 29.72
N LYS A 271 -46.15 32.98 30.24
CA LYS A 271 -47.48 33.60 30.35
C LYS A 271 -48.51 32.57 30.80
#